data_AF-A0A9P8RG18-F1
#
_entry.id   AF-A0A9P8RG18-F1
#
_cell.length_a   1.000
_cell.length_b   1.000
_cell.length_c   1.000
_cell.angle_alpha   90.00
_cell.angle_beta   90.00
_cell.angle_gamma   90.00
#
_symmetry.space_group_name_H-M   'P 1'
#
loop_
_entity.id
_entity.type
_entity.pdbx_description
1 polymer ?
#
loop_
_entity_poly.entity_id
_entity_poly.type
_entity_poly.pdbx_seq_one_letter_code
_entity_poly.pdbx_strand_id
1 'polypeptide(L)'
;MLSNLPFFLHILIETPAAFSFIFKPETQLPAVTDASRLILRQYGGLLLASNFVCLVTLFTESRDIRGLLGASLGFYHLWPSYRAFARLTRKVSGDVHGQAALGGPMVHLGVHLIAFLSFACVSL
;
A
#
# COMPACT_ATOMS: atom_id res chain seq x y z
N MET A 1 -5.69 21.09 -7.11
CA MET A 1 -4.95 20.76 -5.87
C MET A 1 -5.54 19.54 -5.16
N LEU A 2 -6.86 19.52 -4.87
CA LEU A 2 -7.52 18.36 -4.23
C LEU A 2 -7.38 17.04 -5.01
N SER A 3 -7.41 17.07 -6.35
CA SER A 3 -7.21 15.89 -7.21
C SER A 3 -5.80 15.28 -7.15
N ASN A 4 -4.82 16.00 -6.62
CA ASN A 4 -3.45 15.53 -6.44
C ASN A 4 -3.23 14.92 -5.05
N LEU A 5 -4.15 15.18 -4.10
CA LEU A 5 -4.00 14.80 -2.71
C LEU A 5 -3.85 13.27 -2.54
N PRO A 6 -4.63 12.40 -3.21
CA PRO A 6 -4.46 10.95 -3.04
C PRO A 6 -3.08 10.45 -3.48
N PHE A 7 -2.55 10.97 -4.59
CA PHE A 7 -1.22 10.60 -5.09
C PHE A 7 -0.11 11.07 -4.13
N PHE A 8 -0.23 12.29 -3.60
CA PHE A 8 0.74 12.81 -2.62
C PHE A 8 0.72 12.00 -1.31
N LEU A 9 -0.47 11.72 -0.78
CA LEU A 9 -0.62 10.90 0.43
C LEU A 9 -0.10 9.48 0.23
N HIS A 10 -0.35 8.87 -0.94
CA HIS A 10 0.21 7.56 -1.28
C HIS A 10 1.73 7.57 -1.21
N ILE A 11 2.41 8.57 -1.80
CA ILE A 11 3.88 8.69 -1.72
C ILE A 11 4.35 8.75 -0.27
N LEU A 12 3.73 9.61 0.54
CA LEU A 12 4.12 9.81 1.94
C LEU A 12 3.93 8.55 2.81
N ILE A 13 2.82 7.83 2.63
CA ILE A 13 2.47 6.68 3.47
C ILE A 13 3.19 5.42 3.00
N GLU A 14 3.26 5.19 1.68
CA GLU A 14 3.80 3.94 1.14
C GLU A 14 5.34 3.96 1.06
N THR A 15 6.01 5.12 1.10
CA THR A 15 7.49 5.17 1.17
C THR A 15 8.06 4.47 2.42
N PRO A 16 7.65 4.82 3.66
CA PRO A 16 8.14 4.11 4.85
C PRO A 16 7.69 2.64 4.86
N ALA A 17 6.50 2.33 4.34
CA ALA A 17 6.06 0.94 4.18
C ALA A 17 7.00 0.17 3.23
N ALA A 18 7.29 0.70 2.05
CA ALA A 18 8.22 0.10 1.08
C ALA A 18 9.60 -0.16 1.69
N PHE A 19 10.14 0.81 2.42
CA PHE A 19 11.41 0.65 3.12
C PHE A 19 11.35 -0.42 4.21
N SER A 20 10.23 -0.58 4.91
CA SER A 20 10.06 -1.69 5.86
C SER A 20 10.10 -3.07 5.16
N PHE A 21 9.47 -3.20 3.99
CA PHE A 21 9.53 -4.42 3.17
C PHE A 21 10.95 -4.72 2.65
N ILE A 22 11.69 -3.68 2.25
CA ILE A 22 13.04 -3.84 1.66
C ILE A 22 14.09 -4.12 2.73
N PHE A 23 14.11 -3.31 3.79
CA PHE A 23 15.20 -3.28 4.77
C PHE A 23 14.88 -4.04 6.05
N LYS A 24 13.61 -4.27 6.38
CA LYS A 24 13.17 -4.94 7.62
C LYS A 24 12.08 -6.02 7.37
N PRO A 25 12.29 -6.97 6.45
CA PRO A 25 11.25 -7.95 6.07
C PRO A 25 10.77 -8.83 7.23
N GLU A 26 11.57 -9.03 8.27
CA GLU A 26 11.17 -9.69 9.52
C GLU A 26 10.03 -8.98 10.27
N THR A 27 9.77 -7.70 9.98
CA THR A 27 8.61 -6.98 10.52
C THR A 27 7.30 -7.29 9.78
N GLN A 28 7.39 -7.94 8.61
CA GLN A 28 6.24 -8.20 7.72
C GLN A 28 5.69 -9.63 7.88
N LEU A 29 6.58 -10.58 8.17
CA LEU A 29 6.29 -12.01 8.26
C LEU A 29 7.13 -12.65 9.37
N PRO A 30 6.58 -13.53 10.23
CA PRO A 30 7.37 -14.33 11.16
C PRO A 30 8.24 -15.35 10.40
N ALA A 31 9.32 -15.82 11.03
CA ALA A 31 10.16 -16.92 10.50
C ALA A 31 10.58 -16.74 9.01
N VAL A 32 11.07 -15.54 8.67
CA VAL A 32 11.51 -15.20 7.31
C VAL A 32 12.62 -16.12 6.85
N THR A 33 12.40 -16.84 5.75
CA THR A 33 13.41 -17.59 5.01
C THR A 33 14.07 -16.70 3.96
N ASP A 34 15.19 -17.12 3.37
CA ASP A 34 15.83 -16.34 2.30
C ASP A 34 14.91 -16.15 1.08
N ALA A 35 14.11 -17.17 0.76
CA ALA A 35 13.12 -17.08 -0.32
C ALA A 35 12.02 -16.04 0.00
N SER A 36 11.45 -16.05 1.22
CA SER A 36 10.43 -15.06 1.58
C SER A 36 11.01 -13.66 1.72
N ARG A 37 12.29 -13.52 2.11
CA ARG A 37 13.02 -12.24 2.12
C ARG A 37 13.08 -11.60 0.74
N LEU A 38 13.38 -12.38 -0.30
CA LEU A 38 13.43 -11.88 -1.68
C LEU A 38 12.04 -11.42 -2.16
N ILE A 39 10.99 -12.19 -1.85
CA ILE A 39 9.61 -11.83 -2.19
C ILE A 39 9.19 -10.53 -1.50
N LEU A 40 9.48 -10.38 -0.20
CA LEU A 40 9.15 -9.17 0.55
C LEU A 40 9.89 -7.95 -0.01
N ARG A 41 11.17 -8.08 -0.37
CA ARG A 41 11.94 -7.02 -1.02
C ARG A 41 11.36 -6.63 -2.38
N GLN A 42 10.96 -7.62 -3.20
CA GLN A 42 10.28 -7.37 -4.46
C GLN A 42 8.96 -6.62 -4.25
N TYR A 43 8.19 -6.98 -3.22
CA TYR A 43 6.95 -6.28 -2.86
C TYR A 43 7.22 -4.83 -2.43
N GLY A 44 8.29 -4.58 -1.68
CA GLY A 44 8.73 -3.22 -1.38
C GLY A 44 9.17 -2.44 -2.62
N GLY A 45 9.84 -3.08 -3.58
CA GLY A 45 10.14 -2.49 -4.90
C GLY A 45 8.88 -2.13 -5.68
N LEU A 46 7.84 -2.97 -5.64
CA LEU A 46 6.54 -2.69 -6.26
C LEU A 46 5.86 -1.47 -5.63
N LEU A 47 5.94 -1.29 -4.31
CA LEU A 47 5.46 -0.09 -3.61
C LEU A 47 6.20 1.18 -4.04
N LEU A 48 7.53 1.11 -4.24
CA LEU A 48 8.28 2.24 -4.77
C LEU A 48 7.90 2.54 -6.23
N ALA A 49 7.61 1.52 -7.03
CA ALA A 49 7.13 1.69 -8.40
C ALA A 49 5.76 2.39 -8.44
N SER A 50 4.82 2.03 -7.56
CA SER A 50 3.53 2.74 -7.47
C SER A 50 3.71 4.18 -6.97
N ASN A 51 4.65 4.45 -6.06
CA ASN A 51 5.03 5.81 -5.68
C ASN A 51 5.59 6.61 -6.86
N PHE A 52 6.38 5.98 -7.72
CA PHE A 52 6.89 6.63 -8.92
C PHE A 52 5.76 6.98 -9.90
N VAL A 53 4.77 6.10 -10.07
CA VAL A 53 3.54 6.42 -10.83
C VAL A 53 2.81 7.62 -10.23
N CYS A 54 2.64 7.64 -8.90
CA CYS A 54 2.04 8.80 -8.21
C CYS A 54 2.84 10.07 -8.46
N LEU A 55 4.17 10.02 -8.38
CA LEU A 55 5.05 11.17 -8.60
C LEU A 55 4.89 11.71 -10.02
N VAL A 56 4.96 10.86 -11.04
CA VAL A 56 4.74 11.27 -12.44
C VAL A 56 3.33 11.87 -12.63
N THR A 57 2.32 11.32 -11.95
CA THR A 57 0.95 11.83 -12.00
C THR A 57 0.79 13.21 -11.34
N LEU A 58 1.70 13.63 -10.45
CA LEU A 58 1.68 15.00 -9.92
C LEU A 58 2.07 16.03 -10.99
N PHE A 59 2.81 15.62 -12.03
CA PHE A 59 3.26 16.47 -13.12
C PHE A 59 2.40 16.38 -14.39
N THR A 60 1.40 15.49 -14.43
CA THR A 60 0.48 15.42 -15.58
C THR A 60 -0.63 16.45 -15.49
N GLU A 61 -0.93 17.14 -16.59
CA GLU A 61 -2.10 18.02 -16.69
C GLU A 61 -3.34 17.27 -17.24
N SER A 62 -3.14 16.06 -17.79
CA SER A 62 -4.24 15.27 -18.36
C SER A 62 -5.13 14.69 -17.27
N ARG A 63 -6.41 15.12 -17.28
CA ARG A 63 -7.45 14.57 -16.39
C ARG A 63 -7.71 13.10 -16.67
N ASP A 64 -7.73 12.69 -17.94
CA ASP A 64 -8.03 11.31 -18.33
C ASP A 64 -6.93 10.34 -17.87
N ILE A 65 -5.65 10.69 -18.09
CA ILE A 65 -4.52 9.91 -17.60
C ILE A 65 -4.56 9.81 -16.07
N ARG A 66 -4.83 10.92 -15.40
CA ARG A 66 -4.96 10.94 -13.94
C ARG A 66 -6.09 10.02 -13.46
N GLY A 67 -7.24 10.03 -14.13
CA GLY A 67 -8.37 9.19 -13.78
C GLY A 67 -8.08 7.70 -13.96
N LEU A 68 -7.44 7.31 -15.07
CA LEU A 68 -7.03 5.93 -15.33
C LEU A 68 -5.98 5.42 -14.33
N LEU A 69 -5.00 6.26 -13.98
CA LEU A 69 -4.00 5.94 -12.97
C LEU A 69 -4.62 5.88 -11.58
N GLY A 70 -5.57 6.77 -11.28
CA GLY A 70 -6.39 6.71 -10.08
C GLY A 70 -7.14 5.37 -9.97
N ALA A 71 -7.81 4.94 -11.04
CA ALA A 71 -8.57 3.69 -11.03
C ALA A 71 -7.66 2.47 -10.79
N SER A 72 -6.48 2.50 -11.41
CA SER A 72 -5.46 1.46 -11.26
C SER A 72 -4.92 1.37 -9.83
N LEU A 73 -4.61 2.50 -9.20
CA LEU A 73 -4.15 2.56 -7.80
C LEU A 73 -5.27 2.24 -6.81
N GLY A 74 -6.51 2.62 -7.12
CA GLY A 74 -7.68 2.17 -6.38
C GLY A 74 -7.78 0.64 -6.38
N PHE A 75 -7.73 0.01 -7.55
CA PHE A 75 -7.75 -1.46 -7.65
C PHE A 75 -6.60 -2.11 -6.86
N TYR A 76 -5.40 -1.53 -6.89
CA TYR A 76 -4.28 -1.98 -6.06
C TYR A 76 -4.65 -2.04 -4.57
N HIS A 77 -5.33 -1.02 -4.03
CA HIS A 77 -5.68 -0.96 -2.61
C HIS A 77 -6.77 -1.95 -2.15
N LEU A 78 -7.46 -2.65 -3.06
CA LEU A 78 -8.33 -3.77 -2.70
C LEU A 78 -7.54 -4.94 -2.10
N TRP A 79 -6.32 -5.20 -2.57
CA TRP A 79 -5.49 -6.32 -2.13
C TRP A 79 -4.94 -6.18 -0.70
N PRO A 80 -4.32 -5.06 -0.29
CA PRO A 80 -3.91 -4.88 1.09
C PRO A 80 -5.13 -4.74 2.03
N SER A 81 -6.28 -4.24 1.54
CA SER A 81 -7.56 -4.26 2.29
C SER A 81 -8.01 -5.70 2.55
N TYR A 82 -8.02 -6.55 1.52
CA TYR A 82 -8.32 -7.98 1.66
C TYR A 82 -7.35 -8.67 2.63
N ARG A 83 -6.05 -8.37 2.53
CA ARG A 83 -5.03 -8.91 3.44
C ARG A 83 -5.31 -8.53 4.90
N ALA A 84 -5.64 -7.26 5.16
CA ALA A 84 -5.97 -6.78 6.51
C ALA A 84 -7.27 -7.42 7.03
N PHE A 85 -8.30 -7.51 6.19
CA PHE A 85 -9.56 -8.19 6.51
C PHE A 85 -9.37 -9.69 6.81
N ALA A 86 -8.53 -10.39 6.04
CA ALA A 86 -8.23 -11.79 6.26
C ALA A 86 -7.53 -12.02 7.61
N ARG A 87 -6.64 -11.11 8.04
CA ARG A 87 -6.01 -11.15 9.38
C ARG A 87 -7.01 -10.90 10.52
N LEU A 88 -8.02 -10.06 10.30
CA LEU A 88 -9.06 -9.80 11.30
C LEU A 88 -10.03 -10.97 11.45
N THR A 89 -10.37 -11.64 10.35
CA THR A 89 -11.41 -12.69 10.32
C THR A 89 -10.88 -14.09 10.55
N ARG A 90 -9.62 -14.34 10.20
CA ARG A 90 -8.97 -15.64 10.40
C ARG A 90 -7.99 -15.52 11.55
N LYS A 91 -7.95 -16.49 12.45
CA LYS A 91 -6.79 -16.68 13.35
C LYS A 91 -5.60 -17.11 12.48
N VAL A 92 -4.98 -16.16 11.78
CA VAL A 92 -3.80 -16.43 10.96
C VAL A 92 -2.65 -16.75 11.92
N SER A 93 -2.30 -18.02 12.02
CA SER A 93 -1.15 -18.49 12.81
C SER A 93 0.12 -17.77 12.36
N GLY A 94 0.83 -17.16 13.31
CA GLY A 94 2.04 -16.38 13.01
C GLY A 94 1.85 -14.86 12.97
N ASP A 95 0.66 -14.33 13.30
CA ASP A 95 0.54 -12.91 13.59
C ASP A 95 1.44 -12.58 14.79
N VAL A 96 2.53 -11.84 14.54
CA VAL A 96 3.45 -11.37 15.57
C VAL A 96 2.64 -10.45 16.47
N HIS A 97 2.13 -10.98 17.59
CA HIS A 97 1.55 -10.21 18.67
C HIS A 97 2.61 -9.18 19.12
N GLY A 98 2.49 -7.94 18.65
CA GLY A 98 3.18 -6.78 19.23
C GLY A 98 4.22 -6.06 18.39
N GLN A 99 4.56 -6.47 17.17
CA GLN A 99 5.45 -5.69 16.28
C GLN A 99 4.76 -5.33 14.98
N ALA A 100 3.66 -4.61 15.10
CA ALA A 100 2.96 -4.05 13.96
C ALA A 100 3.82 -2.96 13.33
N ALA A 101 4.27 -3.18 12.10
CA ALA A 101 4.70 -2.10 11.23
C ALA A 101 3.55 -1.08 11.13
N LEU A 102 3.65 0.02 11.89
CA LEU A 102 2.76 1.19 11.83
C LEU A 102 1.27 0.97 12.17
N GLY A 103 0.92 0.00 13.02
CA GLY A 103 -0.43 -0.17 13.58
C GLY A 103 -1.11 -1.52 13.30
N GLY A 104 -2.18 -1.84 14.04
CA GLY A 104 -2.85 -3.15 13.95
C GLY A 104 -3.69 -3.35 12.68
N PRO A 105 -4.16 -4.58 12.40
CA PRO A 105 -4.89 -4.91 11.16
C PRO A 105 -6.14 -4.04 10.89
N MET A 106 -6.83 -3.55 11.93
CA MET A 106 -7.96 -2.61 11.76
C MET A 106 -7.51 -1.27 11.19
N VAL A 107 -6.38 -0.73 11.64
CA VAL A 107 -5.84 0.55 11.16
C VAL A 107 -5.42 0.41 9.70
N HIS A 108 -4.74 -0.70 9.36
CA HIS A 108 -4.35 -1.00 7.98
C HIS A 108 -5.57 -1.10 7.06
N LEU A 109 -6.63 -1.79 7.49
CA LEU A 109 -7.88 -1.87 6.72
C LEU A 109 -8.48 -0.47 6.50
N GLY A 110 -8.58 0.35 7.55
CA GLY A 110 -9.12 1.71 7.44
C GLY A 110 -8.32 2.58 6.47
N VAL A 111 -6.99 2.60 6.59
CA VAL A 111 -6.11 3.39 5.72
C VAL A 111 -6.25 2.96 4.26
N HIS A 112 -6.26 1.66 3.97
CA HIS A 112 -6.38 1.18 2.59
C HIS A 112 -7.78 1.37 1.99
N LEU A 113 -8.85 1.31 2.79
CA LEU A 113 -10.20 1.66 2.33
C LEU A 113 -10.33 3.15 2.03
N ILE A 114 -9.77 4.03 2.88
CA ILE A 114 -9.72 5.48 2.62
C ILE A 114 -8.93 5.75 1.34
N ALA A 115 -7.78 5.09 1.17
CA ALA A 115 -6.97 5.22 -0.05
C ALA A 115 -7.76 4.77 -1.29
N PHE A 116 -8.40 3.59 -1.24
CA PHE A 116 -9.27 3.09 -2.31
C PHE A 116 -10.35 4.10 -2.71
N LEU A 117 -11.11 4.60 -1.73
CA LEU A 117 -12.18 5.58 -1.99
C LEU A 117 -11.63 6.89 -2.55
N SER A 118 -10.49 7.36 -2.03
CA SER A 118 -9.87 8.60 -2.49
C SER A 118 -9.41 8.52 -3.96
N PHE A 119 -8.88 7.38 -4.37
CA PHE A 119 -8.50 7.13 -5.76
C PHE A 119 -9.72 6.89 -6.66
N ALA A 120 -10.74 6.18 -6.18
CA ALA A 120 -12.01 6.03 -6.90
C ALA A 120 -12.66 7.40 -7.18
N CYS A 121 -12.64 8.32 -6.21
CA CYS A 121 -13.15 9.68 -6.40
C CYS A 121 -12.38 10.48 -7.47
N VAL A 122 -11.06 10.28 -7.60
CA VAL A 122 -10.26 10.94 -8.65
C VAL A 122 -10.41 10.28 -10.02
N SER A 123 -10.96 9.07 -10.06
CA SER A 123 -11.18 8.30 -11.29
C SER A 123 -12.46 8.70 -12.04
N LEU A 124 -13.31 9.53 -11.42
CA LEU A 124 -14.57 10.07 -11.95
C LEU A 124 -14.38 11.55 -12.36
#